data_AF-A0A7S3RKD8-F1
#
_entry.id   AF-A0A7S3RKD8-F1
#
_cell.length_a   1.000
_cell.length_b   1.000
_cell.length_c   1.000
_cell.angle_alpha   90.00
_cell.angle_beta   90.00
_cell.angle_gamma   90.00
#
_symmetry.space_group_name_H-M   'P 1'
#
loop_
_entity.id
_entity.type
_entity.pdbx_description
1 polymer ?
#
loop_
_entity_poly.entity_id
_entity_poly.type
_entity_poly.pdbx_seq_one_letter_code
_entity_poly.pdbx_strand_id
1 'polypeptide(L)'
;MLDDNNAQEVDEPPLFKYQRLGRSVPLILGSDAASSLAVHARFLVLGTASGALHILDPSGLELRRFAPHSSAVTGVSIDASGEFVGSCSQD
;
A
#
# COMPACT_ATOMS: atom_id res chain seq x y z
N MET A 1 7.36 -28.53 48.96
CA MET A 1 7.76 -28.32 47.55
C MET A 1 6.57 -28.65 46.68
N LEU A 2 5.80 -27.63 46.30
CA LEU A 2 5.00 -27.63 45.08
C LEU A 2 5.00 -26.16 44.63
N ASP A 3 5.86 -25.87 43.66
CA ASP A 3 6.00 -24.56 43.05
C ASP A 3 4.82 -24.36 42.10
N ASP A 4 3.75 -23.71 42.56
CA ASP A 4 2.61 -23.28 41.74
C ASP A 4 2.98 -22.03 40.94
N ASN A 5 3.87 -22.19 39.96
CA ASN A 5 4.22 -21.14 38.99
C ASN A 5 3.56 -21.41 37.63
N ASN A 6 2.24 -21.66 37.64
CA ASN A 6 1.44 -21.70 36.41
C ASN A 6 1.06 -20.26 36.03
N ALA A 7 2.05 -19.52 35.49
CA ALA A 7 1.80 -18.25 34.82
C ALA A 7 0.93 -18.54 33.59
N GLN A 8 -0.38 -18.35 33.73
CA GLN A 8 -1.30 -18.39 32.61
C GLN A 8 -0.84 -17.38 31.57
N GLU A 9 -0.39 -17.86 30.41
CA GLU A 9 -0.23 -17.02 29.22
C GLU A 9 -1.60 -16.44 28.91
N VAL A 10 -1.81 -15.19 29.31
CA VAL A 10 -3.02 -14.45 28.99
C VAL A 10 -2.95 -14.21 27.49
N ASP A 11 -3.86 -14.81 26.75
CA ASP A 11 -3.98 -14.69 25.30
C ASP A 11 -4.38 -13.24 24.97
N GLU A 12 -3.39 -12.33 24.95
CA GLU A 12 -3.61 -10.91 24.68
C GLU A 12 -4.08 -10.73 23.24
N PRO A 13 -5.24 -10.08 23.01
CA PRO A 13 -5.74 -9.88 21.66
C PRO A 13 -4.74 -9.05 20.84
N PRO A 14 -4.60 -9.34 19.53
CA PRO A 14 -3.62 -8.66 18.69
C PRO A 14 -3.94 -7.16 18.61
N LEU A 15 -2.97 -6.33 19.03
CA LEU A 15 -3.11 -4.87 18.97
C LEU A 15 -2.97 -4.38 17.52
N PHE A 16 -3.94 -3.56 17.08
CA PHE A 16 -3.91 -2.94 15.76
C PHE A 16 -2.85 -1.82 15.72
N LYS A 17 -1.76 -2.07 15.01
CA LYS A 17 -0.70 -1.08 14.76
C LYS A 17 -0.97 -0.38 13.44
N TYR A 18 -1.00 0.95 13.44
CA TYR A 18 -1.10 1.75 12.23
C TYR A 18 0.02 2.78 12.16
N GLN A 19 0.46 3.08 10.95
CA GLN A 19 1.38 4.15 10.67
C GLN A 19 0.85 4.91 9.46
N ARG A 20 0.82 6.24 9.57
CA ARG A 20 0.42 7.08 8.44
C ARG A 20 1.52 7.06 7.38
N LEU A 21 1.13 6.81 6.12
CA LEU A 21 2.02 7.02 4.97
C LEU A 21 2.26 8.54 4.84
N GLY A 22 3.46 8.97 5.22
CA GLY A 22 3.92 10.35 5.09
C GLY A 22 4.73 10.55 3.81
N ARG A 23 5.32 11.74 3.63
CA ARG A 23 6.21 12.11 2.51
C ARG A 23 5.48 12.50 1.22
N SER A 24 5.51 11.68 0.18
CA SER A 24 5.00 12.07 -1.15
C SER A 24 3.49 11.88 -1.26
N VAL A 25 2.91 10.95 -0.49
CA VAL A 25 1.49 10.61 -0.54
C VAL A 25 0.57 11.84 -0.33
N PRO A 26 0.77 12.73 0.66
CA PRO A 26 -0.07 13.91 0.81
C PRO A 26 0.00 14.90 -0.36
N LEU A 27 1.14 14.99 -1.04
CA LEU A 27 1.30 15.86 -2.22
C LEU A 27 0.59 15.27 -3.44
N ILE A 28 0.72 13.95 -3.64
CA ILE A 28 0.00 13.23 -4.69
C ILE A 28 -1.51 13.34 -4.46
N LEU A 29 -1.98 13.02 -3.25
CA LEU A 29 -3.40 13.10 -2.87
C LEU A 29 -3.95 14.53 -2.78
N GLY A 30 -3.08 15.54 -2.69
CA GLY A 30 -3.46 16.95 -2.72
C GLY A 30 -3.66 17.49 -4.14
N SER A 31 -3.05 16.85 -5.14
CA SER A 31 -3.13 17.25 -6.55
C SER A 31 -4.05 16.34 -7.38
N ASP A 32 -4.20 15.09 -6.97
CA ASP A 32 -5.01 14.08 -7.64
C ASP A 32 -5.70 13.16 -6.61
N ALA A 33 -6.72 12.42 -7.01
CA ALA A 33 -7.40 11.45 -6.16
C ALA A 33 -6.86 10.04 -6.41
N ALA A 34 -6.51 9.32 -5.34
CA ALA A 34 -6.23 7.89 -5.46
C ALA A 34 -7.53 7.12 -5.74
N SER A 35 -7.49 6.27 -6.75
CA SER A 35 -8.62 5.42 -7.16
C SER A 35 -8.39 3.95 -6.82
N SER A 36 -7.14 3.49 -6.81
CA SER A 36 -6.78 2.09 -6.52
C SER A 36 -5.44 1.98 -5.79
N LEU A 37 -5.24 0.90 -5.02
CA LEU A 37 -4.02 0.64 -4.27
C LEU A 37 -3.71 -0.85 -4.30
N ALA A 38 -2.46 -1.21 -4.60
CA ALA A 38 -1.92 -2.55 -4.44
C ALA A 38 -0.67 -2.51 -3.55
N VAL A 39 -0.47 -3.57 -2.78
CA VAL A 39 0.59 -3.67 -1.78
C VAL A 39 1.46 -4.89 -2.09
N HIS A 40 2.76 -4.67 -2.15
CA HIS A 40 3.77 -5.72 -2.23
C HIS A 40 4.67 -5.66 -0.99
N ALA A 41 5.41 -6.74 -0.71
CA ALA A 41 6.28 -6.81 0.47
C ALA A 41 7.39 -5.75 0.49
N ARG A 42 7.75 -5.19 -0.68
CA ARG A 42 8.87 -4.24 -0.83
C ARG A 42 8.44 -2.82 -1.22
N PHE A 43 7.24 -2.65 -1.77
CA PHE A 43 6.75 -1.37 -2.29
C PHE A 43 5.24 -1.39 -2.39
N LEU A 44 4.67 -0.22 -2.59
CA LEU A 44 3.25 0.05 -2.74
C LEU A 44 3.02 0.61 -4.15
N VAL A 45 1.85 0.36 -4.73
CA VAL A 45 1.44 0.94 -6.00
C VAL A 45 0.11 1.62 -5.82
N LEU A 46 0.07 2.92 -6.10
CA LEU A 46 -1.10 3.76 -5.99
C LEU A 46 -1.55 4.18 -7.40
N GLY A 47 -2.74 3.80 -7.81
CA GLY A 47 -3.39 4.29 -9.03
C GLY A 47 -4.21 5.54 -8.74
N THR A 48 -4.20 6.49 -9.65
CA THR A 48 -4.93 7.75 -9.52
C THR A 48 -6.03 7.92 -10.57
N ALA A 49 -6.93 8.87 -10.30
CA ALA A 49 -8.04 9.21 -11.18
C ALA A 49 -7.58 9.84 -12.51
N SER A 50 -6.39 10.44 -12.56
CA SER A 50 -5.80 10.93 -13.83
C SER A 50 -5.21 9.84 -14.72
N GLY A 51 -5.16 8.58 -14.27
CA GLY A 51 -4.54 7.47 -15.01
C GLY A 51 -3.07 7.25 -14.71
N ALA A 52 -2.54 7.90 -13.67
CA ALA A 52 -1.18 7.69 -13.22
C ALA A 52 -1.07 6.55 -12.17
N LEU A 53 0.08 5.87 -12.20
CA LEU A 53 0.50 4.85 -11.26
C LEU A 53 1.74 5.36 -10.54
N HIS A 54 1.66 5.43 -9.22
CA HIS A 54 2.74 5.88 -8.36
C HIS A 54 3.29 4.68 -7.58
N ILE A 55 4.56 4.35 -7.81
CA ILE A 55 5.29 3.35 -7.06
C ILE A 55 5.89 4.03 -5.83
N LEU A 56 5.50 3.56 -4.66
CA LEU A 56 5.87 4.15 -3.37
C LEU A 56 6.68 3.13 -2.55
N ASP A 57 7.63 3.62 -1.77
CA ASP A 57 8.24 2.85 -0.68
C ASP A 57 7.20 2.66 0.47
N PRO A 58 7.32 1.62 1.31
CA PRO A 58 6.50 1.46 2.53
C PRO A 58 6.40 2.70 3.45
N SER A 59 7.36 3.61 3.36
CA SER A 59 7.38 4.91 4.05
C SER A 59 6.52 6.00 3.40
N GLY A 60 5.99 5.79 2.19
CA GLY A 60 5.20 6.74 1.41
C GLY A 60 6.02 7.68 0.52
N LEU A 61 7.31 7.38 0.29
CA LEU A 61 8.13 8.09 -0.69
C LEU A 61 7.83 7.60 -2.11
N GLU A 62 7.55 8.52 -3.04
CA GLU A 62 7.43 8.17 -4.47
C GLU A 62 8.80 7.80 -5.04
N LEU A 63 8.92 6.55 -5.46
CA LEU A 63 10.11 6.01 -6.12
C LEU A 63 10.02 6.24 -7.63
N ARG A 64 8.85 5.99 -8.22
CA ARG A 64 8.60 6.12 -9.67
C ARG A 64 7.15 6.47 -9.95
N ARG A 65 6.92 7.15 -11.07
CA ARG A 65 5.60 7.46 -11.61
C ARG A 65 5.50 6.96 -13.05
N PHE A 66 4.38 6.31 -13.36
CA PHE A 66 3.99 5.91 -14.71
C PHE A 66 2.62 6.52 -15.02
N ALA A 67 2.35 6.85 -16.28
CA ALA A 67 1.02 7.33 -16.69
C ALA A 67 0.63 6.64 -18.00
N PRO A 68 0.29 5.33 -17.95
CA PRO A 68 -0.09 4.59 -19.14
C PRO A 68 -1.50 4.90 -19.62
N HIS A 69 -2.39 5.35 -18.73
CA HIS A 69 -3.80 5.60 -19.02
C HIS A 69 -4.11 7.10 -19.02
N SER A 70 -5.11 7.49 -19.81
CA SER A 70 -5.68 8.85 -19.80
C SER A 70 -6.90 8.99 -18.90
N SER A 71 -7.34 7.89 -18.28
CA SER A 71 -8.53 7.82 -17.44
C SER A 71 -8.25 7.08 -16.14
N ALA A 72 -9.19 7.18 -15.19
CA ALA A 72 -9.03 6.68 -13.84
C ALA A 72 -8.67 5.19 -13.80
N VAL A 73 -7.58 4.88 -13.08
CA VAL A 73 -7.15 3.50 -12.89
C VAL A 73 -8.17 2.80 -12.00
N THR A 74 -8.91 1.85 -12.55
CA THR A 74 -9.96 1.10 -11.86
C THR A 74 -9.40 -0.05 -11.02
N GLY A 75 -8.22 -0.56 -11.38
CA GLY A 75 -7.57 -1.62 -10.64
C GLY A 75 -6.07 -1.68 -10.88
N VAL A 76 -5.34 -2.12 -9.86
CA VAL A 76 -3.91 -2.42 -9.93
C VAL A 76 -3.64 -3.78 -9.31
N SER A 77 -2.76 -4.56 -9.92
CA SER A 77 -2.33 -5.86 -9.42
C SER A 77 -0.82 -5.99 -9.55
N ILE A 78 -0.18 -6.64 -8.58
CA ILE A 78 1.26 -6.84 -8.54
C ILE A 78 1.52 -8.35 -8.52
N ASP A 79 2.47 -8.81 -9.32
CA ASP A 79 2.90 -10.20 -9.29
C ASP A 79 3.62 -10.54 -7.95
N ALA A 80 3.63 -11.82 -7.57
CA ALA A 80 4.27 -12.27 -6.34
C ALA A 80 5.79 -12.02 -6.30
N SER A 81 6.45 -11.97 -7.47
CA SER A 81 7.86 -11.58 -7.59
C SER A 81 8.09 -10.08 -7.40
N GLY A 82 7.05 -9.27 -7.59
CA GLY A 82 7.13 -7.81 -7.65
C GLY A 82 7.82 -7.26 -8.91
N GLU A 83 8.07 -8.09 -9.92
CA GLU A 83 8.70 -7.67 -11.18
C GLU A 83 7.71 -7.03 -12.15
N PHE A 84 6.44 -7.44 -12.09
CA PHE A 84 5.39 -6.96 -12.98
C PHE A 84 4.23 -6.31 -12.20
N VAL A 85 3.70 -5.25 -12.78
CA VAL A 85 2.52 -4.53 -12.30
C VAL A 85 1.53 -4.45 -13.44
N GLY A 86 0.31 -4.94 -13.20
CA GLY A 86 -0.82 -4.77 -14.10
C GLY A 86 -1.68 -3.58 -13.66
N SER A 87 -2.09 -2.77 -14.62
CA SER A 87 -3.07 -1.69 -14.42
C SER A 87 -4.28 -1.92 -15.31
N CYS A 88 -5.45 -1.62 -14.76
CA CYS A 88 -6.72 -1.64 -15.46
C CYS A 88 -7.30 -0.23 -15.43
N SER A 89 -7.80 0.24 -16.56
CA SER A 89 -8.50 1.52 -16.70
C SER A 89 -9.72 1.33 -17.59
N GLN A 90 -10.51 2.39 -17.71
CA GLN A 90 -11.75 2.43 -18.49
C GLN A 90 -11.54 3.20 -19.81
N ASP A 91 -10.37 3.00 -20.43
CA ASP A 91 -9.98 3.55 -21.73
C ASP A 91 -10.04 2.50 -22.86
#